data_AF-A0A7S1VKY9-F1
#
_entry.id   AF-A0A7S1VKY9-F1
#
_cell.length_a   1.000
_cell.length_b   1.000
_cell.length_c   1.000
_cell.angle_alpha   90.00
_cell.angle_beta   90.00
_cell.angle_gamma   90.00
#
_symmetry.space_group_name_H-M   'P 1'
#
loop_
_entity.id
_entity.type
_entity.pdbx_description
1 polymer ?
#
loop_
_entity_poly.entity_id
_entity_poly.type
_entity_poly.pdbx_seq_one_letter_code
_entity_poly.pdbx_strand_id
1 'polypeptide(L)'
;RFRCPDRCYGSALECARHLLPQKEDDTMVFLVVGGDRAKSKWRKKKKQSNFSAICCARSDDQLKQLQHQFQADVNDENQTVDPQYYFATGIGPSTSSTEIRGLLEVYKDDREFLMERLCEKGYPKDAASYLVECVLGP
;
A
#
# COMPACT_ATOMS: atom_id res chain seq x y z
N ARG A 1 3.38 14.09 -19.37
CA ARG A 1 3.35 12.62 -19.53
C ARG A 1 4.02 12.00 -18.30
N PHE A 2 3.34 11.09 -17.60
CA PHE A 2 3.93 10.30 -16.51
C PHE A 2 5.10 9.48 -17.09
N ARG A 3 6.31 9.65 -16.55
CA ARG A 3 7.46 8.83 -16.93
C ARG A 3 7.51 7.63 -16.00
N CYS A 4 7.50 6.43 -16.56
CA CYS A 4 7.74 5.22 -15.79
C CYS A 4 9.14 5.35 -15.14
N PRO A 5 9.33 5.01 -13.86
CA PRO A 5 10.63 5.19 -13.24
C PRO A 5 11.69 4.27 -13.86
N ASP A 6 12.89 4.82 -14.10
CA ASP A 6 14.00 4.11 -14.76
C ASP A 6 14.65 3.02 -13.86
N ARG A 7 14.17 2.87 -12.62
CA ARG A 7 14.69 1.91 -11.65
C ARG A 7 13.62 1.40 -10.71
N CYS A 8 13.85 0.22 -10.16
CA CYS A 8 13.09 -0.29 -9.02
C CYS A 8 13.49 0.47 -7.75
N TYR A 9 12.51 0.83 -6.91
CA TYR A 9 12.76 1.41 -5.59
C TYR A 9 12.49 0.38 -4.50
N GLY A 10 13.19 0.47 -3.37
CA GLY A 10 13.00 -0.44 -2.24
C GLY A 10 11.69 -0.21 -1.48
N SER A 11 10.97 0.89 -1.74
CA SER A 11 9.62 1.12 -1.21
C SER A 11 8.83 2.15 -2.01
N ALA A 12 7.50 2.11 -1.89
CA ALA A 12 6.61 3.14 -2.45
C ALA A 12 6.95 4.55 -1.95
N LEU A 13 7.35 4.69 -0.68
CA LEU A 13 7.79 5.97 -0.12
C LEU A 13 9.08 6.47 -0.76
N GLU A 14 10.03 5.57 -1.01
CA GLU A 14 11.28 5.92 -1.70
C GLU A 14 10.98 6.36 -3.13
N CYS A 15 10.10 5.65 -3.84
CA CYS A 15 9.63 6.04 -5.18
C CYS A 15 8.99 7.44 -5.15
N ALA A 16 8.02 7.67 -4.28
CA ALA A 16 7.33 8.95 -4.14
C ALA A 16 8.32 10.11 -3.90
N ARG A 17 9.33 9.92 -3.05
CA ARG A 17 10.36 10.94 -2.80
C ARG A 17 11.23 11.27 -4.01
N HIS A 18 11.49 10.30 -4.88
CA HIS A 18 12.25 10.52 -6.11
C HIS A 18 11.40 11.12 -7.22
N LEU A 19 10.08 10.87 -7.20
CA LEU A 19 9.12 11.46 -8.13
C LEU A 19 8.76 12.91 -7.79
N LEU A 20 9.02 13.35 -6.55
CA LEU A 20 8.79 14.74 -6.17
C LEU A 20 9.63 15.67 -7.05
N PRO A 21 9.02 16.68 -7.69
CA PRO A 21 9.73 17.66 -8.49
C PRO A 21 10.84 18.33 -7.66
N GLN A 22 12.04 18.45 -8.23
CA GLN A 22 13.13 19.23 -7.61
C GLN A 22 12.98 20.75 -7.83
N LYS A 23 12.05 21.15 -8.70
CA LYS A 23 11.67 22.54 -8.96
C LYS A 23 10.20 22.72 -8.57
N GLU A 24 9.80 23.93 -8.23
CA GLU A 24 8.40 24.27 -7.91
C GLU A 24 7.51 24.10 -9.15
N ASP A 25 7.06 22.87 -9.38
CA ASP A 25 6.01 22.53 -10.35
C ASP A 25 4.74 22.12 -9.59
N ASP A 26 3.57 22.32 -10.19
CA ASP A 26 2.24 22.03 -9.60
C ASP A 26 1.93 20.51 -9.43
N THR A 27 2.93 19.63 -9.51
CA THR A 27 2.73 18.19 -9.40
C THR A 27 2.59 17.75 -7.94
N MET A 28 1.41 17.24 -7.60
CA MET A 28 1.14 16.62 -6.29
C MET A 28 1.44 15.12 -6.31
N VAL A 29 2.17 14.65 -5.29
CA VAL A 29 2.47 13.23 -5.09
C VAL A 29 1.62 12.68 -3.94
N PHE A 30 0.82 11.67 -4.23
CA PHE A 30 0.04 10.95 -3.24
C PHE A 30 0.67 9.59 -2.95
N LEU A 31 1.11 9.37 -1.71
CA LEU A 31 1.58 8.08 -1.25
C LEU A 31 0.44 7.29 -0.61
N VAL A 32 -0.01 6.23 -1.26
CA VAL A 32 -0.97 5.29 -0.68
C VAL A 32 -0.23 4.23 0.15
N VAL A 33 -0.61 4.07 1.41
CA VAL A 33 -0.01 3.09 2.33
C VAL A 33 -1.07 2.25 3.02
N GLY A 34 -0.76 0.98 3.28
CA GLY A 34 -1.57 0.14 4.16
C GLY A 34 -1.50 0.60 5.61
N GLY A 35 -2.58 0.35 6.36
CA GLY A 35 -2.70 0.68 7.78
C GLY A 35 -1.59 0.11 8.65
N ASP A 36 -1.01 -1.03 8.26
CA ASP A 36 0.15 -1.67 8.91
C ASP A 36 1.43 -0.82 8.86
N ARG A 37 1.55 0.08 7.87
CA ARG A 37 2.72 0.96 7.71
C ARG A 37 2.42 2.42 8.03
N ALA A 38 1.15 2.80 8.09
CA ALA A 38 0.66 4.17 8.28
C ALA A 38 1.37 4.95 9.39
N LYS A 39 1.45 4.36 10.59
CA LYS A 39 2.07 4.97 11.78
C LYS A 39 3.54 5.37 11.57
N SER A 40 4.29 4.57 10.80
CA SER A 40 5.70 4.86 10.51
C SER A 40 5.91 6.03 9.54
N LYS A 41 4.83 6.55 8.93
CA LYS A 41 4.86 7.47 7.80
C LYS A 41 4.23 8.84 8.06
N TRP A 42 3.36 9.01 9.05
CA TRP A 42 2.75 10.32 9.38
C TRP A 42 3.63 11.23 10.26
N ARG A 43 4.78 10.76 10.72
CA ARG A 43 5.77 11.58 11.44
C ARG A 43 6.55 12.45 10.46
N LYS A 44 6.57 13.78 10.67
CA LYS A 44 7.20 14.73 9.74
C LYS A 44 8.66 14.37 9.45
N LYS A 45 8.99 14.23 8.16
CA LYS A 45 10.36 14.34 7.66
C LYS A 45 10.42 15.50 6.66
N LYS A 46 10.63 16.72 7.17
CA LYS A 46 10.63 18.01 6.45
C LYS A 46 9.33 18.27 5.67
N LYS A 47 8.71 19.44 5.89
CA LYS A 47 7.48 19.84 5.22
C LYS A 47 7.76 19.96 3.71
N GLN A 48 7.24 19.04 2.90
CA GLN A 48 7.24 19.13 1.44
C GLN A 48 5.80 19.44 1.03
N SER A 49 5.55 20.62 0.47
CA SER A 49 4.20 21.12 0.16
C SER A 49 3.42 20.28 -0.84
N ASN A 50 4.14 19.50 -1.66
CA ASN A 50 3.58 18.79 -2.80
C ASN A 50 3.45 17.28 -2.54
N PHE A 51 3.40 16.88 -1.27
CA PHE A 51 3.37 15.48 -0.85
C PHE A 51 2.25 15.24 0.17
N SER A 52 1.38 14.27 -0.12
CA SER A 52 0.33 13.84 0.79
C SER A 52 0.37 12.32 0.95
N ALA A 53 -0.01 11.81 2.12
CA ALA A 53 -0.14 10.38 2.35
C ALA A 53 -1.60 9.98 2.59
N ILE A 54 -2.01 8.87 1.99
CA ILE A 54 -3.35 8.28 2.13
C ILE A 54 -3.19 6.90 2.77
N CYS A 55 -3.82 6.71 3.91
CA CYS A 55 -3.83 5.46 4.66
C CYS A 55 -5.06 4.62 4.30
N CYS A 56 -4.84 3.36 3.92
CA CYS A 56 -5.88 2.39 3.63
C CYS A 56 -5.95 1.34 4.74
N ALA A 57 -7.10 1.23 5.39
CA ALA A 57 -7.36 0.20 6.39
C ALA A 57 -7.91 -1.08 5.76
N ARG A 58 -7.68 -2.22 6.43
CA ARG A 58 -8.21 -3.54 6.07
C ARG A 58 -9.46 -3.94 6.87
N SER A 59 -9.86 -3.12 7.83
CA SER A 59 -11.12 -3.24 8.55
C SER A 59 -11.55 -1.90 9.14
N ASP A 60 -12.83 -1.76 9.48
CA ASP A 60 -13.34 -0.59 10.19
C ASP A 60 -12.68 -0.41 11.56
N ASP A 61 -12.42 -1.51 12.26
CA ASP A 61 -11.75 -1.45 13.56
C ASP A 61 -10.33 -0.92 13.42
N GLN A 62 -9.60 -1.37 12.40
CA GLN A 62 -8.26 -0.84 12.11
C GLN A 62 -8.34 0.64 11.72
N LEU A 63 -9.33 1.04 10.92
CA LEU A 63 -9.53 2.44 10.54
C LEU A 63 -9.74 3.33 11.77
N LYS A 64 -10.65 2.93 12.68
CA LYS A 64 -10.92 3.65 13.93
C LYS A 64 -9.68 3.75 14.81
N GLN A 65 -8.93 2.65 14.96
CA GLN A 65 -7.68 2.64 15.72
C GLN A 65 -6.64 3.60 15.13
N LEU A 66 -6.49 3.61 13.81
CA LEU A 66 -5.56 4.50 13.11
C LEU A 66 -5.95 5.97 13.25
N GLN A 67 -7.24 6.29 13.11
CA GLN A 67 -7.76 7.65 13.30
C GLN A 67 -7.58 8.14 14.74
N HIS A 68 -7.93 7.31 15.72
CA HIS A 68 -7.74 7.62 17.13
C HIS A 68 -6.27 7.86 17.47
N GLN A 69 -5.38 6.99 16.96
CA GLN A 69 -3.95 7.12 17.20
C GLN A 69 -3.35 8.35 16.51
N PHE A 70 -3.78 8.67 15.29
CA PHE A 70 -3.38 9.88 14.60
C PHE A 70 -3.80 11.13 15.39
N GLN A 71 -5.03 11.18 15.90
CA GLN A 71 -5.47 12.30 16.73
C GLN A 71 -4.65 12.42 18.02
N ALA A 72 -4.32 11.30 18.66
CA ALA A 72 -3.46 11.29 19.83
C ALA A 72 -2.06 11.83 19.51
N ASP A 73 -1.45 11.41 18.39
CA ASP A 73 -0.14 11.90 17.95
C ASP A 73 -0.17 13.39 17.53
N VAL A 74 -1.29 13.88 16.97
CA VAL A 74 -1.49 15.30 16.62
C VAL A 74 -1.57 16.17 17.88
N ASN A 75 -2.19 15.65 18.94
CA ASN A 75 -2.35 16.36 20.22
C ASN A 75 -1.10 16.29 21.10
N ASP A 76 -0.14 15.43 20.79
CA ASP A 76 1.13 15.31 21.50
C ASP A 76 2.09 16.41 21.01
N GLU A 77 2.34 17.42 21.85
CA GLU A 77 3.22 18.55 21.54
C GLU A 77 4.67 18.13 21.23
N ASN A 78 5.09 16.94 21.66
CA ASN A 78 6.41 16.39 21.36
C ASN A 78 6.47 15.69 20.00
N GLN A 79 5.32 15.47 19.36
CA GLN A 79 5.24 14.87 18.05
C GLN A 79 4.95 15.92 16.98
N THR A 80 5.63 15.75 15.85
CA THR A 80 5.35 16.55 14.67
C THR A 80 4.67 15.68 13.64
N VAL A 81 3.35 15.81 13.54
CA VAL A 81 2.52 15.08 12.57
C VAL A 81 2.38 15.88 11.28
N ASP A 82 2.33 15.17 10.15
CA ASP A 82 2.06 15.78 8.85
C ASP A 82 0.57 16.15 8.72
N PRO A 83 0.21 17.43 8.48
CA PRO A 83 -1.18 17.83 8.29
C PRO A 83 -1.80 17.31 6.99
N GLN A 84 -1.00 16.86 6.01
CA GLN A 84 -1.48 16.34 4.72
C GLN A 84 -1.61 14.80 4.75
N TYR A 85 -2.28 14.30 5.78
CA TYR A 85 -2.52 12.88 6.00
C TYR A 85 -4.01 12.56 5.93
N TYR A 86 -4.38 11.58 5.11
CA TYR A 86 -5.78 11.22 4.84
C TYR A 86 -6.03 9.74 5.14
N PHE A 87 -7.27 9.40 5.47
CA PHE A 87 -7.73 8.02 5.64
C PHE A 87 -8.73 7.68 4.55
N ALA A 88 -8.46 6.61 3.79
CA ALA A 88 -9.41 6.10 2.82
C ALA A 88 -10.61 5.48 3.53
N THR A 89 -11.81 5.72 3.00
CA THR A 89 -13.08 5.21 3.54
C THR A 89 -13.40 3.79 3.05
N GLY A 90 -12.68 3.28 2.06
CA GLY A 90 -12.81 1.91 1.57
C GLY A 90 -11.99 0.92 2.38
N ILE A 91 -12.60 -0.20 2.75
CA ILE A 91 -11.91 -1.33 3.37
C ILE A 91 -11.28 -2.18 2.26
N GLY A 92 -9.95 -2.31 2.28
CA GLY A 92 -9.24 -3.18 1.35
C GLY A 92 -9.44 -4.67 1.65
N PRO A 93 -9.20 -5.57 0.68
CA PRO A 93 -9.25 -7.01 0.92
C PRO A 93 -8.25 -7.42 2.02
N SER A 94 -8.61 -8.43 2.81
CA SER A 94 -7.78 -8.94 3.91
C SER A 94 -6.58 -9.79 3.45
N THR A 95 -6.47 -10.03 2.13
CA THR A 95 -5.45 -10.87 1.50
C THR A 95 -4.03 -10.33 1.70
N SER A 96 -3.08 -11.20 2.05
CA SER A 96 -1.66 -10.85 2.17
C SER A 96 -0.79 -11.64 1.19
N SER A 97 0.31 -11.06 0.70
CA SER A 97 1.23 -11.80 -0.18
C SER A 97 1.87 -13.02 0.50
N THR A 98 1.99 -13.02 1.83
CA THR A 98 2.51 -14.19 2.57
C THR A 98 1.54 -15.36 2.50
N GLU A 99 0.25 -15.09 2.74
CA GLU A 99 -0.80 -16.08 2.60
C GLU A 99 -0.86 -16.66 1.18
N ILE A 100 -0.78 -15.80 0.17
CA ILE A 100 -0.80 -16.21 -1.23
C ILE A 100 0.40 -17.09 -1.60
N ARG A 101 1.60 -16.77 -1.10
CA ARG A 101 2.77 -17.64 -1.29
C ARG A 101 2.57 -19.02 -0.64
N GLY A 102 2.02 -19.06 0.58
CA GLY A 102 1.72 -20.31 1.26
C GLY A 102 0.69 -21.16 0.50
N LEU A 103 -0.34 -20.53 -0.05
CA LEU A 103 -1.33 -21.21 -0.91
C LEU A 103 -0.68 -21.82 -2.15
N LEU A 104 0.15 -21.04 -2.86
CA LEU A 104 0.87 -21.50 -4.06
C LEU A 104 1.85 -22.64 -3.75
N GLU A 105 2.48 -22.63 -2.58
CA GLU A 105 3.43 -23.66 -2.16
C GLU A 105 2.74 -24.99 -1.78
N VAL A 106 1.63 -24.92 -1.06
CA VAL A 106 0.90 -26.11 -0.56
C VAL A 106 0.16 -26.83 -1.69
N TYR A 107 -0.42 -26.09 -2.64
CA TYR A 107 -1.29 -26.64 -3.69
C TYR A 107 -0.64 -26.60 -5.09
N LYS A 108 0.67 -26.71 -5.15
CA LYS A 108 1.47 -26.65 -6.39
C LYS A 108 1.18 -27.76 -7.42
N ASP A 109 0.26 -28.68 -7.15
CA ASP A 109 -0.12 -29.74 -8.09
C ASP A 109 -1.59 -29.61 -8.52
N ASP A 110 -2.32 -28.61 -8.02
CA ASP A 110 -3.75 -28.41 -8.27
C ASP A 110 -4.03 -27.01 -8.85
N ARG A 111 -3.95 -26.94 -10.18
CA ARG A 111 -4.16 -25.70 -10.94
C ARG A 111 -5.56 -25.13 -10.76
N GLU A 112 -6.58 -25.97 -10.79
CA GLU A 112 -7.98 -25.54 -10.71
C GLU A 112 -8.28 -24.95 -9.34
N PHE A 113 -7.84 -25.64 -8.27
CA PHE A 113 -7.97 -25.15 -6.91
C PHE A 113 -7.25 -23.82 -6.68
N LEU A 114 -6.01 -23.68 -7.18
CA LEU A 114 -5.26 -22.44 -7.06
C LEU A 114 -5.97 -21.27 -7.76
N MET A 115 -6.49 -21.49 -8.98
CA MET A 115 -7.22 -20.47 -9.73
C MET A 115 -8.49 -20.00 -9.00
N GLU A 116 -9.28 -20.95 -8.49
CA GLU A 116 -10.49 -20.64 -7.72
C GLU A 116 -10.15 -19.80 -6.48
N ARG A 117 -9.20 -20.27 -5.66
CA ARG A 117 -8.81 -19.59 -4.42
C ARG A 117 -8.21 -18.21 -4.65
N LEU A 118 -7.37 -18.02 -5.66
CA LEU A 118 -6.81 -16.71 -5.98
C LEU A 118 -7.92 -15.72 -6.40
N CYS A 119 -8.88 -16.16 -7.21
CA CYS A 119 -10.02 -15.33 -7.61
C CYS A 119 -10.92 -14.98 -6.41
N GLU A 120 -11.21 -15.94 -5.52
CA GLU A 120 -11.92 -15.68 -4.26
C GLU A 120 -11.20 -14.64 -3.38
N LYS A 121 -9.86 -14.60 -3.42
CA LYS A 121 -9.03 -13.62 -2.71
C LYS A 121 -8.96 -12.25 -3.40
N GLY A 122 -9.68 -12.07 -4.51
CA GLY A 122 -9.83 -10.81 -5.23
C GLY A 122 -8.82 -10.59 -6.35
N TYR A 123 -8.04 -11.59 -6.75
CA TYR A 123 -7.17 -11.47 -7.92
C TYR A 123 -7.99 -11.45 -9.21
N PRO A 124 -7.75 -10.50 -10.13
CA PRO A 124 -8.26 -10.59 -11.48
C PRO A 124 -7.81 -11.90 -12.13
N LYS A 125 -8.68 -12.51 -12.95
CA LYS A 125 -8.43 -13.82 -13.56
C LYS A 125 -7.08 -13.91 -14.29
N ASP A 126 -6.71 -12.86 -15.02
CA ASP A 126 -5.45 -12.80 -15.76
C ASP A 126 -4.23 -12.78 -14.82
N ALA A 127 -4.33 -12.05 -13.70
CA ALA A 127 -3.28 -12.02 -12.69
C ALA A 127 -3.18 -13.34 -11.93
N ALA A 128 -4.31 -13.99 -11.64
CA ALA A 128 -4.34 -15.32 -11.04
C ALA A 128 -3.69 -16.36 -11.97
N SER A 129 -4.06 -16.37 -13.26
CA SER A 129 -3.48 -17.28 -14.26
C SER A 129 -1.97 -17.12 -14.36
N TYR A 130 -1.51 -15.87 -14.48
CA TYR A 130 -0.09 -15.57 -14.55
C TYR A 130 0.67 -16.06 -13.30
N LEU A 131 0.11 -15.88 -12.10
CA LEU A 131 0.74 -16.36 -10.87
C LEU A 131 0.83 -17.88 -10.81
N VAL A 132 -0.21 -18.59 -11.26
CA VAL A 132 -0.22 -20.05 -11.28
C VAL A 132 0.78 -20.59 -12.33
N GLU A 133 0.83 -20.00 -13.52
CA GLU A 133 1.80 -20.34 -14.56
C GLU A 133 3.24 -20.13 -14.10
N CYS A 134 3.51 -19.06 -13.34
CA CYS A 134 4.83 -18.80 -12.77
C CYS A 134 5.31 -19.93 -11.82
N VAL A 135 4.39 -20.65 -11.17
CA VAL A 135 4.72 -21.69 -10.20
C VAL A 135 4.71 -23.08 -10.84
N LEU A 136 3.74 -23.34 -11.73
CA LEU A 136 3.49 -24.66 -12.31
C LEU A 136 4.15 -24.87 -13.68
N GLY A 137 4.59 -23.79 -14.33
CA GLY A 137 4.84 -23.79 -15.75
C GLY A 137 3.56 -23.60 -16.56
N PRO A 138 3.70 -23.38 -17.89
CA PRO A 138 2.57 -23.25 -18.80
C PRO A 138 1.64 -24.46 -18.73
#